data_AF-A0A7X7MRQ3-F1
#
_entry.id   AF-A0A7X7MRQ3-F1
#
_cell.length_a   1.000
_cell.length_b   1.000
_cell.length_c   1.000
_cell.angle_alpha   90.00
_cell.angle_beta   90.00
_cell.angle_gamma   90.00
#
_symmetry.space_group_name_H-M   'P 1'
#
loop_
_entity.id
_entity.type
_entity.pdbx_description
1 polymer ?
#
loop_
_entity_poly.entity_id
_entity_poly.type
_entity_poly.pdbx_seq_one_letter_code
_entity_poly.pdbx_strand_id
1 'polypeptide(L)'
;MPEREIDAALRLAYDTPRTTQGERKARASWPSLDASDRDMAALTAPALFDGVTDTGLCASDVLPVLFGPEDLVCAGWICERPVVLKCSLWLPRAGTAQFIVPNPMKDRTGLTREGKRSARCQDNVAERRFVVAEFDDAAFGKPEQARVASALNSALPLVLAVDSGGKSLHCWFDCRGRDDQDVAAFFAAATRLGADRTRWDTCGWVRMPGGQRVKSNGGKVKQKVLWLKSNKEGGAH
;
A
#
# COMPACT_ATOMS: atom_id res chain seq x y z
N MET A 1 13.15 -15.87 -24.06
CA MET A 1 11.71 -15.58 -24.26
C MET A 1 10.90 -15.81 -22.97
N PRO A 2 11.08 -15.00 -21.90
CA PRO A 2 10.08 -14.92 -20.81
C PRO A 2 9.56 -13.49 -20.54
N GLU A 3 10.14 -12.44 -21.14
CA GLU A 3 9.73 -11.04 -20.92
C GLU A 3 8.41 -10.66 -21.60
N ARG A 4 7.99 -11.42 -22.63
CA ARG A 4 6.82 -11.06 -23.46
C ARG A 4 5.46 -11.33 -22.80
N GLU A 5 5.40 -12.22 -21.80
CA GLU A 5 4.13 -12.65 -21.20
C GLU A 5 3.73 -11.81 -19.97
N ILE A 6 4.70 -11.27 -19.23
CA ILE A 6 4.46 -10.29 -18.14
C ILE A 6 3.98 -8.95 -18.73
N ASP A 7 4.56 -8.55 -19.87
CA ASP A 7 4.14 -7.37 -20.63
C ASP A 7 2.71 -7.48 -21.17
N ALA A 8 2.21 -8.69 -21.45
CA ALA A 8 0.89 -8.91 -22.02
C ALA A 8 -0.24 -8.60 -21.02
N ALA A 9 -0.05 -8.94 -19.74
CA ALA A 9 -0.99 -8.58 -18.67
C ALA A 9 -1.03 -7.07 -18.42
N LEU A 10 0.10 -6.38 -18.58
CA LEU A 10 0.19 -4.91 -18.49
C LEU A 10 -0.38 -4.22 -19.73
N ARG A 11 -0.14 -4.74 -20.94
CA ARG A 11 -0.68 -4.20 -22.20
C ARG A 11 -2.20 -4.28 -22.29
N LEU A 12 -2.83 -5.31 -21.71
CA LEU A 12 -4.29 -5.39 -21.65
C LEU A 12 -4.93 -4.25 -20.85
N ALA A 13 -4.18 -3.63 -19.91
CA ALA A 13 -4.63 -2.44 -19.20
C ALA A 13 -4.47 -1.14 -20.03
N TYR A 14 -3.54 -1.11 -20.98
CA TYR A 14 -3.27 0.03 -21.85
C TYR A 14 -4.26 0.18 -23.04
N ASP A 15 -4.97 -0.88 -23.42
CA ASP A 15 -5.89 -0.89 -24.58
C ASP A 15 -7.37 -0.57 -24.27
N THR A 16 -7.68 -0.04 -23.08
CA THR A 16 -9.08 0.29 -22.74
C THR A 16 -9.50 1.63 -23.39
N PRO A 17 -10.61 1.69 -24.16
CA PRO A 17 -11.01 2.92 -24.86
C PRO A 17 -11.31 4.07 -23.90
N ARG A 18 -10.78 5.25 -24.23
CA ARG A 18 -11.12 6.53 -23.60
C ARG A 18 -12.61 6.79 -23.73
N THR A 19 -13.35 6.75 -22.64
CA THR A 19 -14.75 7.18 -22.59
C THR A 19 -14.84 8.66 -22.22
N THR A 20 -15.61 9.39 -23.02
CA THR A 20 -15.85 10.84 -22.97
C THR A 20 -16.66 11.26 -21.75
N GLN A 21 -16.41 12.51 -21.33
CA GLN A 21 -16.98 13.19 -20.16
C GLN A 21 -18.51 13.10 -20.04
N GLY A 22 -19.00 13.02 -18.79
CA GLY A 22 -20.32 13.55 -18.45
C GLY A 22 -21.28 12.65 -17.68
N GLU A 23 -20.84 11.67 -16.88
CA GLU A 23 -21.77 10.87 -16.06
C GLU A 23 -21.25 10.67 -14.63
N ARG A 24 -22.16 10.64 -13.65
CA ARG A 24 -21.88 10.46 -12.21
C ARG A 24 -20.79 9.41 -12.01
N LYS A 25 -19.67 9.74 -11.34
CA LYS A 25 -18.54 8.83 -11.09
C LYS A 25 -19.06 7.50 -10.53
N ALA A 26 -19.23 6.51 -11.39
CA ALA A 26 -19.46 5.13 -11.00
C ALA A 26 -18.35 4.74 -10.03
N ARG A 27 -18.67 4.01 -8.96
CA ARG A 27 -17.61 3.37 -8.17
C ARG A 27 -16.74 2.61 -9.16
N ALA A 28 -15.44 2.89 -9.18
CA ALA A 28 -14.50 2.17 -10.04
C ALA A 28 -14.77 0.66 -9.86
N SER A 29 -15.24 0.01 -10.92
CA SER A 29 -15.53 -1.41 -10.90
C SER A 29 -14.21 -2.12 -11.14
N TRP A 30 -13.49 -2.40 -10.06
CA TRP A 30 -12.22 -3.12 -10.14
C TRP A 30 -12.44 -4.54 -10.66
N PRO A 31 -11.53 -5.06 -11.51
CA PRO A 31 -11.56 -6.46 -11.96
C PRO A 31 -11.70 -7.45 -10.80
N SER A 32 -12.28 -8.62 -11.07
CA SER A 32 -12.20 -9.76 -10.15
C SER A 32 -10.84 -10.41 -10.21
N LEU A 33 -10.51 -11.13 -9.15
CA LEU A 33 -9.37 -12.05 -9.14
C LEU A 33 -9.46 -12.95 -10.37
N ASP A 34 -8.34 -13.04 -11.08
CA ASP A 34 -8.05 -14.04 -12.09
C ASP A 34 -7.01 -14.99 -11.50
N ALA A 35 -7.46 -16.17 -11.09
CA ALA A 35 -6.60 -17.14 -10.43
C ALA A 35 -5.46 -17.62 -11.34
N SER A 36 -5.70 -17.71 -12.65
CA SER A 36 -4.67 -18.13 -13.61
C SER A 36 -3.54 -17.09 -13.67
N ASP A 37 -3.89 -15.81 -13.82
CA ASP A 37 -2.90 -14.73 -13.86
C ASP A 37 -2.15 -14.61 -12.53
N ARG A 38 -2.86 -14.74 -11.40
CA ARG A 38 -2.26 -14.72 -10.07
C ARG A 38 -1.26 -15.87 -9.89
N ASP A 39 -1.67 -17.08 -10.22
CA ASP A 39 -0.83 -18.28 -10.04
C ASP A 39 0.39 -18.22 -10.98
N MET A 40 0.22 -17.71 -12.21
CA MET A 40 1.32 -17.46 -13.14
C MET A 40 2.31 -16.43 -12.59
N ALA A 41 1.81 -15.30 -12.06
CA ALA A 41 2.65 -14.28 -11.44
C ALA A 41 3.42 -14.83 -10.23
N ALA A 42 2.77 -15.66 -9.40
CA ALA A 42 3.40 -16.31 -8.26
C ALA A 42 4.46 -17.34 -8.67
N LEU A 43 4.34 -18.00 -9.82
CA LEU A 43 5.30 -18.99 -10.30
C LEU A 43 6.52 -18.37 -10.99
N THR A 44 6.31 -17.31 -11.76
CA THR A 44 7.30 -16.79 -12.70
C THR A 44 8.08 -15.58 -12.20
N ALA A 45 7.52 -14.78 -11.29
CA ALA A 45 8.17 -13.56 -10.84
C ALA A 45 9.32 -13.86 -9.86
N PRO A 46 10.51 -13.27 -10.06
CA PRO A 46 11.55 -13.30 -9.06
C PRO A 46 11.06 -12.56 -7.80
N ALA A 47 11.14 -13.23 -6.66
CA ALA A 47 10.73 -12.63 -5.39
C ALA A 47 11.76 -11.59 -4.94
N LEU A 48 11.34 -10.35 -4.71
CA LEU A 48 12.17 -9.31 -4.09
C LEU A 48 12.44 -9.62 -2.61
N PHE A 49 11.51 -10.34 -1.97
CA PHE A 49 11.58 -10.77 -0.58
C PHE A 49 10.82 -12.10 -0.42
N ASP A 50 11.11 -12.86 0.64
CA ASP A 50 10.57 -14.21 0.84
C ASP A 50 9.17 -14.27 1.49
N GLY A 51 8.64 -13.12 1.90
CA GLY A 51 7.34 -12.98 2.55
C GLY A 51 7.32 -13.32 4.05
N VAL A 52 8.41 -13.79 4.65
CA VAL A 52 8.39 -14.29 6.05
C VAL A 52 9.51 -13.74 6.93
N THR A 53 10.66 -13.39 6.34
CA THR A 53 11.82 -12.90 7.07
C THR A 53 11.59 -11.45 7.54
N ASP A 54 11.63 -11.25 8.86
CA ASP A 54 11.62 -9.91 9.44
C ASP A 54 13.00 -9.26 9.25
N THR A 55 13.04 -8.11 8.60
CA THR A 55 14.25 -7.30 8.45
C THR A 55 14.79 -6.79 9.79
N GLY A 56 13.97 -6.83 10.85
CA GLY A 56 14.33 -6.31 12.17
C GLY A 56 14.07 -4.81 12.31
N LEU A 57 13.82 -4.10 11.19
CA LEU A 57 13.52 -2.67 11.18
C LEU A 57 12.30 -2.35 12.06
N CYS A 58 12.38 -1.20 12.73
CA CYS A 58 11.29 -0.66 13.51
C CYS A 58 10.64 0.53 12.80
N ALA A 59 9.52 1.01 13.34
CA ALA A 59 8.77 2.09 12.71
C ALA A 59 9.61 3.37 12.51
N SER A 60 10.51 3.69 13.44
CA SER A 60 11.37 4.87 13.34
C SER A 60 12.46 4.75 12.27
N ASP A 61 12.78 3.54 11.80
CA ASP A 61 13.70 3.35 10.67
C ASP A 61 12.97 3.53 9.34
N VAL A 62 11.69 3.12 9.28
CA VAL A 62 10.90 3.09 8.04
C VAL A 62 10.24 4.44 7.74
N LEU A 63 9.64 5.09 8.74
CA LEU A 63 8.87 6.33 8.50
C LEU A 63 9.68 7.45 7.83
N PRO A 64 10.95 7.71 8.20
CA PRO A 64 11.78 8.73 7.53
C PRO A 64 12.09 8.42 6.06
N VAL A 65 11.96 7.16 5.62
CA VAL A 65 12.13 6.77 4.21
C VAL A 65 10.87 7.09 3.39
N LEU A 66 9.69 7.02 4.01
CA LEU A 66 8.40 7.24 3.33
C LEU A 66 7.94 8.70 3.37
N PHE A 67 8.28 9.41 4.45
CA PHE A 67 7.76 10.74 4.76
C PHE A 67 8.89 11.69 5.17
N GLY A 68 8.81 12.94 4.70
CA GLY A 68 9.64 14.01 5.21
C GLY A 68 9.32 14.29 6.69
N PRO A 69 10.26 14.88 7.45
CA PRO A 69 10.09 15.10 8.89
C PRO A 69 8.87 15.98 9.23
N GLU A 70 8.51 16.89 8.33
CA GLU A 70 7.41 17.84 8.47
C GLU A 70 6.09 17.35 7.86
N ASP A 71 6.10 16.23 7.11
CA ASP A 71 4.88 15.67 6.54
C ASP A 71 3.91 15.30 7.66
N LEU A 72 2.65 15.67 7.49
CA LEU A 72 1.59 15.29 8.42
C LEU A 72 1.16 13.85 8.14
N VAL A 73 1.38 12.96 9.11
CA VAL A 73 1.04 11.54 9.03
C VAL A 73 -0.14 11.27 9.95
N CYS A 74 -1.20 10.68 9.39
CA CYS A 74 -2.33 10.17 10.15
C CYS A 74 -2.05 8.73 10.58
N ALA A 75 -2.03 8.47 11.89
CA ALA A 75 -1.84 7.13 12.46
C ALA A 75 -2.66 6.97 13.74
N GLY A 76 -2.72 5.75 14.27
CA GLY A 76 -3.55 5.48 15.44
C GLY A 76 -3.34 4.11 16.09
N TRP A 77 -3.74 4.03 17.35
CA TRP A 77 -3.79 2.79 18.13
C TRP A 77 -5.11 2.05 17.97
N ILE A 78 -6.19 2.74 17.62
CA ILE A 78 -7.51 2.17 17.34
C ILE A 78 -8.13 2.89 16.15
N CYS A 79 -9.06 2.24 15.45
CA CYS A 79 -9.61 2.74 14.19
C CYS A 79 -10.35 4.08 14.34
N GLU A 80 -11.00 4.28 15.49
CA GLU A 80 -11.92 5.38 15.80
C GLU A 80 -11.20 6.65 16.29
N ARG A 81 -9.92 6.56 16.64
CA ARG A 81 -9.12 7.68 17.15
C ARG A 81 -7.89 7.95 16.28
N PRO A 82 -8.08 8.40 15.03
CA PRO A 82 -6.99 8.88 14.19
C PRO A 82 -6.32 10.11 14.82
N VAL A 83 -4.99 10.15 14.75
CA VAL A 83 -4.19 11.29 15.18
C VAL A 83 -3.30 11.71 14.03
N VAL A 84 -3.28 13.02 13.73
CA VAL A 84 -2.40 13.60 12.70
C VAL A 84 -1.29 14.38 13.39
N LEU A 85 -0.04 13.97 13.14
CA LEU A 85 1.16 14.65 13.63
C LEU A 85 2.21 14.71 12.53
N LYS A 86 3.17 15.61 12.66
CA LYS A 86 4.39 15.58 11.86
C LYS A 86 5.08 14.21 12.01
N CYS A 87 5.67 13.70 10.92
CA CYS A 87 6.39 12.43 10.91
C CYS A 87 7.45 12.36 12.03
N SER A 88 8.22 13.43 12.23
CA SER A 88 9.23 13.53 13.30
C SER A 88 8.67 13.29 14.70
N LEU A 89 7.43 13.72 14.96
CA LEU A 89 6.76 13.52 16.24
C LEU A 89 6.23 12.09 16.39
N TRP A 90 5.99 11.37 15.29
CA TRP A 90 5.57 9.97 15.35
C TRP A 90 6.71 9.02 15.73
N LEU A 91 7.95 9.30 15.32
CA LEU A 91 9.11 8.41 15.52
C LEU A 91 9.22 7.77 16.91
N PRO A 92 9.15 8.51 18.04
CA PRO A 92 9.31 7.91 19.37
C PRO A 92 8.15 7.00 19.80
N ARG A 93 7.01 7.01 19.08
CA ARG A 93 5.79 6.28 19.48
C ARG A 93 5.20 5.39 18.41
N ALA A 94 5.66 5.50 17.16
CA ALA A 94 5.11 4.79 16.02
C ALA A 94 5.15 3.26 16.19
N GLY A 95 6.19 2.72 16.85
CA GLY A 95 6.29 1.29 17.17
C GLY A 95 5.17 0.75 18.06
N THR A 96 4.41 1.62 18.75
CA THR A 96 3.26 1.22 19.58
C THR A 96 1.92 1.33 18.85
N ALA A 97 1.88 1.99 17.70
CA ALA A 97 0.66 2.20 16.92
C ALA A 97 0.29 0.94 16.12
N GLN A 98 -1.01 0.79 15.84
CA GLN A 98 -1.54 -0.31 15.05
C GLN A 98 -1.73 0.05 13.58
N PHE A 99 -2.05 1.32 13.31
CA PHE A 99 -2.52 1.77 12.01
C PHE A 99 -1.80 3.03 11.55
N ILE A 100 -1.67 3.16 10.23
CA ILE A 100 -1.19 4.35 9.53
C ILE A 100 -2.03 4.55 8.27
N VAL A 101 -2.26 5.79 7.88
CA VAL A 101 -2.76 6.17 6.55
C VAL A 101 -1.56 6.24 5.61
N PRO A 102 -1.59 5.62 4.43
CA PRO A 102 -0.40 5.55 3.60
C PRO A 102 0.06 6.91 3.07
N ASN A 103 -0.85 7.86 2.93
CA ASN A 103 -0.58 9.14 2.30
C ASN A 103 -0.46 10.30 3.30
N PRO A 104 0.37 11.33 3.01
CA PRO A 104 0.46 12.52 3.84
C PRO A 104 -0.85 13.32 3.83
N MET A 105 -1.09 14.04 4.92
CA MET A 105 -2.28 14.86 5.14
C MET A 105 -1.99 16.34 4.88
N LYS A 106 -3.00 17.11 4.48
CA LYS A 106 -2.93 18.58 4.30
C LYS A 106 -2.91 19.31 5.63
N ASP A 107 -3.73 18.86 6.57
CA ASP A 107 -3.89 19.46 7.88
C ASP A 107 -4.29 18.38 8.92
N ARG A 108 -4.56 18.79 10.15
CA ARG A 108 -5.07 17.94 11.23
C ARG A 108 -6.43 17.33 10.91
N THR A 109 -7.27 18.05 10.17
CA THR A 109 -8.61 17.60 9.74
C THR A 109 -9.00 18.24 8.42
N GLY A 110 -9.77 17.53 7.61
CA GLY A 110 -10.50 18.07 6.44
C GLY A 110 -12.00 17.86 6.59
N LEU A 111 -12.76 18.18 5.54
CA LEU A 111 -14.21 18.00 5.52
C LEU A 111 -14.59 16.69 4.81
N THR A 112 -15.48 15.92 5.41
CA THR A 112 -16.08 14.76 4.73
C THR A 112 -17.07 15.23 3.68
N ARG A 113 -17.56 14.30 2.84
CA ARG A 113 -18.65 14.59 1.88
C ARG A 113 -19.95 15.05 2.56
N GLU A 114 -20.12 14.74 3.85
CA GLU A 114 -21.25 15.19 4.68
C GLU A 114 -20.98 16.52 5.38
N GLY A 115 -19.84 17.17 5.11
CA GLY A 115 -19.44 18.43 5.75
C GLY A 115 -18.94 18.31 7.18
N LYS A 116 -18.69 17.09 7.69
CA LYS A 116 -18.15 16.87 9.05
C LYS A 116 -16.63 16.96 9.04
N ARG A 117 -16.03 17.51 10.10
CA ARG A 117 -14.57 17.48 10.28
C ARG A 117 -14.08 16.07 10.59
N SER A 118 -13.06 15.61 9.89
CA SER A 118 -12.40 14.33 10.15
C SER A 118 -10.90 14.43 9.87
N ALA A 119 -10.08 13.82 10.72
CA ALA A 119 -8.67 13.61 10.45
C ALA A 119 -8.47 12.73 9.21
N ARG A 120 -9.32 11.72 9.04
CA ARG A 120 -9.18 10.69 8.01
C ARG A 120 -10.32 10.79 7.01
N CYS A 121 -10.18 11.72 6.07
CA CYS A 121 -11.06 11.87 4.92
C CYS A 121 -10.24 12.20 3.67
N GLN A 122 -10.81 11.93 2.49
CA GLN A 122 -10.14 12.17 1.22
C GLN A 122 -9.79 13.66 1.01
N ASP A 123 -10.65 14.56 1.48
CA ASP A 123 -10.36 16.00 1.47
C ASP A 123 -9.19 16.38 2.38
N ASN A 124 -8.76 15.55 3.33
CA ASN A 124 -7.59 15.87 4.14
C ASN A 124 -6.29 15.28 3.59
N VAL A 125 -6.32 14.51 2.50
CA VAL A 125 -5.10 13.93 1.90
C VAL A 125 -4.39 15.00 1.06
N ALA A 126 -3.08 15.16 1.25
CA ALA A 126 -2.27 16.13 0.51
C ALA A 126 -1.97 15.66 -0.90
N GLU A 127 -1.55 14.41 -1.04
CA GLU A 127 -1.24 13.78 -2.32
C GLU A 127 -1.39 12.27 -2.20
N ARG A 128 -1.67 11.59 -3.32
CA ARG A 128 -1.54 10.13 -3.39
C ARG A 128 -0.07 9.81 -3.67
N ARG A 129 0.74 9.70 -2.61
CA ARG A 129 2.15 9.30 -2.68
C ARG A 129 2.32 7.80 -2.87
N PHE A 130 1.44 7.04 -2.21
CA PHE A 130 1.46 5.58 -2.23
C PHE A 130 0.08 5.00 -2.49
N VAL A 131 0.08 3.88 -3.21
CA VAL A 131 -1.05 2.95 -3.29
C VAL A 131 -0.62 1.64 -2.63
N VAL A 132 -1.50 1.06 -1.82
CA VAL A 132 -1.22 -0.19 -1.10
C VAL A 132 -2.01 -1.32 -1.75
N ALA A 133 -1.33 -2.39 -2.14
CA ALA A 133 -1.97 -3.66 -2.47
C ALA A 133 -1.92 -4.56 -1.23
N GLU A 134 -3.10 -4.95 -0.74
CA GLU A 134 -3.22 -5.91 0.37
C GLU A 134 -3.66 -7.25 -0.20
N PHE A 135 -2.87 -8.30 0.01
CA PHE A 135 -3.19 -9.65 -0.41
C PHE A 135 -3.52 -10.49 0.82
N ASP A 136 -4.69 -11.11 0.85
CA ASP A 136 -5.17 -11.90 2.00
C ASP A 136 -5.92 -13.18 1.61
N ASP A 137 -5.82 -13.58 0.33
CA ASP A 137 -6.42 -14.79 -0.19
C ASP A 137 -5.96 -16.02 0.60
N ALA A 138 -6.92 -16.81 1.09
CA ALA A 138 -6.65 -17.98 1.90
C ALA A 138 -5.93 -19.11 1.12
N ALA A 139 -5.96 -19.08 -0.22
CA ALA A 139 -5.23 -20.02 -1.05
C ALA A 139 -3.71 -19.75 -1.05
N PHE A 140 -3.28 -18.52 -0.71
CA PHE A 140 -1.88 -18.10 -0.80
C PHE A 140 -1.25 -17.90 0.58
N GLY A 141 -0.10 -18.55 0.78
CA GLY A 141 0.79 -18.24 1.88
C GLY A 141 1.50 -16.91 1.67
N LYS A 142 2.23 -16.49 2.71
CA LYS A 142 3.04 -15.27 2.64
C LYS A 142 4.09 -15.28 1.52
N PRO A 143 4.79 -16.40 1.22
CA PRO A 143 5.72 -16.45 0.10
C PRO A 143 5.06 -16.20 -1.25
N GLU A 144 3.86 -16.75 -1.48
CA GLU A 144 3.11 -16.53 -2.72
C GLU A 144 2.64 -15.07 -2.84
N GLN A 145 2.13 -14.49 -1.74
CA GLN A 145 1.79 -13.06 -1.69
C GLN A 145 3.01 -12.18 -2.00
N ALA A 146 4.20 -12.54 -1.52
CA ALA A 146 5.43 -11.80 -1.79
C ALA A 146 5.85 -11.86 -3.27
N ARG A 147 5.71 -13.03 -3.92
CA ARG A 147 5.99 -13.18 -5.36
C ARG A 147 5.02 -12.36 -6.21
N VAL A 148 3.72 -12.41 -5.93
CA VAL A 148 2.72 -11.58 -6.62
C VAL A 148 3.00 -10.09 -6.44
N ALA A 149 3.30 -9.65 -5.21
CA ALA A 149 3.67 -8.26 -4.97
C ALA A 149 4.96 -7.86 -5.70
N SER A 150 5.93 -8.77 -5.81
CA SER A 150 7.18 -8.55 -6.55
C SER A 150 6.94 -8.45 -8.05
N ALA A 151 6.00 -9.22 -8.62
CA ALA A 151 5.61 -9.12 -10.02
C ALA A 151 5.09 -7.72 -10.39
N LEU A 152 4.34 -7.09 -9.47
CA LEU A 152 3.80 -5.74 -9.65
C LEU A 152 4.87 -4.63 -9.62
N ASN A 153 6.10 -4.92 -9.17
CA ASN A 153 7.18 -3.93 -9.08
C ASN A 153 7.60 -3.34 -10.44
N SER A 154 7.33 -4.05 -11.54
CA SER A 154 7.61 -3.56 -12.90
C SER A 154 6.67 -2.41 -13.32
N ALA A 155 5.47 -2.35 -12.74
CA ALA A 155 4.46 -1.35 -13.07
C ALA A 155 4.54 -0.11 -12.16
N LEU A 156 4.67 -0.31 -10.85
CA LEU A 156 5.02 0.74 -9.89
C LEU A 156 6.11 0.24 -8.94
N PRO A 157 7.03 1.09 -8.47
CA PRO A 157 8.07 0.66 -7.54
C PRO A 157 7.49 0.19 -6.20
N LEU A 158 7.75 -1.06 -5.83
CA LEU A 158 7.50 -1.60 -4.49
C LEU A 158 8.53 -0.99 -3.52
N VAL A 159 8.06 -0.18 -2.57
CA VAL A 159 8.93 0.52 -1.62
C VAL A 159 8.92 -0.11 -0.23
N LEU A 160 7.85 -0.79 0.17
CA LEU A 160 7.69 -1.38 1.49
C LEU A 160 6.74 -2.58 1.45
N ALA A 161 7.07 -3.65 2.18
CA ALA A 161 6.12 -4.73 2.48
C ALA A 161 6.04 -4.98 4.00
N VAL A 162 4.82 -5.02 4.52
CA VAL A 162 4.53 -5.20 5.95
C VAL A 162 3.65 -6.44 6.15
N ASP A 163 4.05 -7.32 7.08
CA ASP A 163 3.15 -8.33 7.60
C ASP A 163 2.13 -7.68 8.53
N SER A 164 0.83 -7.86 8.26
CA SER A 164 -0.24 -7.34 9.11
C SER A 164 -0.31 -7.95 10.51
N GLY A 165 0.56 -8.90 10.85
CA GLY A 165 0.50 -9.69 12.08
C GLY A 165 -0.66 -10.70 12.04
N GLY A 166 -1.09 -11.05 10.83
CA GLY A 166 -2.19 -11.96 10.52
C GLY A 166 -1.95 -12.63 9.17
N LYS A 167 -2.99 -12.72 8.33
CA LYS A 167 -2.90 -13.39 7.03
C LYS A 167 -2.29 -12.53 5.93
N SER A 168 -2.48 -11.22 5.99
CA SER A 168 -2.24 -10.33 4.85
C SER A 168 -0.86 -9.67 4.81
N LEU A 169 -0.31 -9.50 3.61
CA LEU A 169 0.80 -8.58 3.34
C LEU A 169 0.25 -7.25 2.83
N HIS A 170 0.74 -6.15 3.39
CA HIS A 170 0.48 -4.79 2.92
C HIS A 170 1.70 -4.32 2.13
N CYS A 171 1.59 -4.29 0.81
CA CYS A 171 2.66 -3.92 -0.10
C CYS A 171 2.42 -2.52 -0.65
N TRP A 172 3.35 -1.60 -0.40
CA TRP A 172 3.24 -0.19 -0.72
C TRP A 172 4.01 0.13 -1.98
N PHE A 173 3.33 0.77 -2.93
CA PHE A 173 3.88 1.14 -4.22
C PHE A 173 3.93 2.65 -4.36
N ASP A 174 5.07 3.19 -4.77
CA ASP A 174 5.28 4.62 -5.00
C ASP A 174 4.64 5.04 -6.31
N CYS A 175 3.70 5.99 -6.23
CA CYS A 175 3.00 6.52 -7.39
C CYS A 175 3.33 8.00 -7.68
N ARG A 176 4.34 8.57 -7.02
CA ARG A 176 4.78 9.94 -7.34
C ARG A 176 5.20 10.07 -8.79
N GLY A 177 4.81 11.17 -9.42
CA GLY A 177 5.09 11.46 -10.82
C GLY A 177 4.28 10.62 -11.82
N ARG A 178 3.30 9.83 -11.36
CA ARG A 178 2.34 9.13 -12.21
C ARG A 178 1.02 9.88 -12.25
N ASP A 179 0.31 9.77 -13.37
CA ASP A 179 -1.05 10.31 -13.45
C ASP A 179 -2.08 9.35 -12.83
N ASP A 180 -3.29 9.86 -12.59
CA ASP A 180 -4.35 9.08 -11.96
C ASP A 180 -4.77 7.84 -12.78
N GLN A 181 -4.59 7.87 -14.11
CA GLN A 181 -4.98 6.77 -14.99
C GLN A 181 -3.99 5.61 -14.87
N ASP A 182 -2.69 5.90 -14.89
CA ASP A 182 -1.63 4.92 -14.67
C ASP A 182 -1.77 4.24 -13.31
N VAL A 183 -2.06 5.02 -12.26
CA VAL A 183 -2.23 4.48 -10.90
C VAL A 183 -3.50 3.63 -10.81
N ALA A 184 -4.58 4.00 -11.50
CA ALA A 184 -5.79 3.19 -11.58
C ALA A 184 -5.57 1.89 -12.38
N ALA A 185 -4.81 1.94 -13.48
CA ALA A 185 -4.45 0.77 -14.27
C ALA A 185 -3.60 -0.21 -13.45
N PHE A 186 -2.60 0.31 -12.72
CA PHE A 186 -1.84 -0.48 -11.76
C PHE A 186 -2.75 -1.16 -10.74
N PHE A 187 -3.67 -0.39 -10.12
CA PHE A 187 -4.53 -0.95 -9.09
C PHE A 187 -5.53 -1.97 -9.65
N ALA A 188 -6.01 -1.78 -10.88
CA ALA A 188 -6.82 -2.77 -11.59
C ALA A 188 -6.03 -4.08 -11.77
N ALA A 189 -4.77 -4.01 -12.21
CA ALA A 189 -3.90 -5.18 -12.31
C ALA A 189 -3.68 -5.84 -10.94
N ALA A 190 -3.39 -5.06 -9.89
CA ALA A 190 -3.24 -5.59 -8.53
C ALA A 190 -4.51 -6.32 -8.04
N THR A 191 -5.70 -5.76 -8.28
CA THR A 191 -6.97 -6.41 -7.91
C THR A 191 -7.25 -7.67 -8.73
N ARG A 192 -6.85 -7.71 -10.00
CA ARG A 192 -6.90 -8.93 -10.83
C ARG A 192 -5.99 -10.02 -10.28
N LEU A 193 -4.87 -9.66 -9.66
CA LEU A 193 -3.99 -10.61 -8.95
C LEU A 193 -4.43 -10.88 -7.50
N GLY A 194 -5.60 -10.40 -7.08
CA GLY A 194 -6.19 -10.70 -5.77
C GLY A 194 -5.96 -9.66 -4.68
N ALA A 195 -5.56 -8.43 -5.02
CA ALA A 195 -5.50 -7.35 -4.02
C ALA A 195 -6.91 -6.90 -3.57
N ASP A 196 -7.06 -6.56 -2.29
CA ASP A 196 -8.30 -6.00 -1.75
C ASP A 196 -8.66 -4.67 -2.43
N ARG A 197 -9.78 -4.68 -3.14
CA ARG A 197 -10.39 -3.56 -3.87
C ARG A 197 -10.66 -2.33 -2.99
N THR A 198 -10.84 -2.49 -1.68
CA THR A 198 -11.06 -1.35 -0.78
C THR A 198 -9.81 -0.49 -0.57
N ARG A 199 -8.61 -1.02 -0.88
CA ARG A 199 -7.34 -0.32 -0.71
C ARG A 199 -7.09 0.83 -1.69
N TRP A 200 -8.03 1.07 -2.62
CA TRP A 200 -8.00 2.27 -3.46
C TRP A 200 -8.12 3.57 -2.65
N ASP A 201 -8.76 3.53 -1.47
CA ASP A 201 -8.98 4.71 -0.63
C ASP A 201 -7.65 5.34 -0.17
N THR A 202 -7.43 6.61 -0.54
CA THR A 202 -6.20 7.37 -0.23
C THR A 202 -5.98 7.54 1.27
N CYS A 203 -7.05 7.48 2.07
CA CYS A 203 -7.02 7.64 3.51
C CYS A 203 -7.41 6.37 4.29
N GLY A 204 -7.38 5.21 3.63
CA GLY A 204 -7.68 3.93 4.25
C GLY A 204 -6.64 3.54 5.31
N TRP A 205 -7.09 2.86 6.38
CA TRP A 205 -6.16 2.32 7.37
C TRP A 205 -5.37 1.15 6.81
N VAL A 206 -4.06 1.22 6.92
CA VAL A 206 -3.14 0.10 6.72
C VAL A 206 -2.30 -0.12 7.97
N ARG A 207 -1.46 -1.15 7.94
CA ARG A 207 -0.65 -1.59 9.08
C ARG A 207 0.60 -0.73 9.23
N MET A 208 0.86 -0.28 10.46
CA MET A 208 2.05 0.53 10.78
C MET A 208 3.31 -0.35 10.62
N PRO A 209 4.26 -0.01 9.73
CA PRO A 209 5.50 -0.77 9.60
C PRO A 209 6.26 -0.77 10.93
N GLY A 210 6.60 -1.95 11.45
CA GLY A 210 7.27 -2.10 12.74
C GLY A 210 6.39 -1.74 13.95
N GLY A 211 5.08 -1.53 13.76
CA GLY A 211 4.12 -1.28 14.82
C GLY A 211 3.68 -2.57 15.53
N GLN A 212 2.63 -2.46 16.37
CA GLN A 212 2.07 -3.58 17.11
C GLN A 212 0.59 -3.75 16.79
N ARG A 213 0.15 -4.95 16.40
CA ARG A 213 -1.26 -5.30 16.29
C ARG A 213 -1.74 -5.89 17.60
N VAL A 214 -2.83 -5.35 18.15
CA VAL A 214 -3.52 -5.87 19.33
C VAL A 214 -4.65 -6.80 18.86
N LYS A 215 -4.61 -8.06 19.31
CA LYS A 215 -5.64 -9.06 19.05
C LYS A 215 -6.79 -8.92 20.04
N SER A 216 -7.93 -9.51 19.71
CA SER A 216 -9.13 -9.50 20.56
C SER A 216 -8.88 -10.06 21.97
N ASN A 217 -7.94 -11.00 22.10
CA ASN A 217 -7.52 -11.57 23.39
C ASN A 217 -6.46 -10.73 24.14
N GLY A 218 -6.18 -9.50 23.69
CA GLY A 218 -5.14 -8.63 24.26
C GLY A 218 -3.71 -8.96 23.83
N GLY A 219 -3.49 -10.08 23.14
CA GLY A 219 -2.18 -10.46 22.62
C GLY A 219 -1.65 -9.46 21.61
N LYS A 220 -0.35 -9.17 21.65
CA LYS A 220 0.30 -8.23 20.73
C LYS A 220 1.18 -8.97 19.73
N VAL A 221 1.07 -8.60 18.45
CA VAL A 221 1.90 -9.15 17.37
C VAL A 221 2.63 -8.01 16.66
N LYS A 222 3.95 -8.11 16.52
CA LYS A 222 4.72 -7.14 15.74
C LYS A 222 4.27 -7.19 14.28
N GLN A 223 4.04 -6.03 13.70
CA GLN A 223 3.79 -5.86 12.27
C GLN A 223 5.16 -5.81 11.57
N LYS A 224 5.67 -6.98 11.19
CA LYS A 224 7.04 -7.16 10.69
C LYS A 224 7.25 -6.37 9.40
N VAL A 225 8.44 -5.79 9.25
CA VAL A 225 8.87 -5.18 7.99
C VAL A 225 9.60 -6.26 7.23
N LEU A 226 9.05 -6.69 6.11
CA LEU A 226 9.58 -7.81 5.33
C LEU A 226 10.44 -7.34 4.15
N TRP A 227 10.18 -6.13 3.69
CA TRP A 227 10.92 -5.49 2.61
C TRP A 227 10.88 -3.99 2.81
N LEU A 228 12.03 -3.34 2.62
CA LEU A 228 12.14 -1.89 2.47
C LEU A 228 13.12 -1.65 1.34
N LYS A 229 12.72 -0.87 0.33
CA LYS A 229 13.62 -0.54 -0.78
C LYS A 229 14.85 0.17 -0.21
N SER A 230 16.03 -0.43 -0.39
CA SER A 230 17.29 0.19 0.00
C SER A 230 17.56 1.39 -0.90
N ASN A 231 17.81 2.56 -0.31
CA ASN A 231 18.33 3.73 -1.03
C ASN A 231 19.82 3.52 -1.36
N LYS A 232 20.16 2.49 -2.13
CA LYS A 232 21.49 2.37 -2.75
C LYS A 232 21.45 2.88 -4.19
N GLU A 233 21.01 4.11 -4.36
CA GLU A 233 21.33 4.96 -5.52
C GLU A 233 21.47 6.40 -5.03
N GLY A 234 22.66 6.69 -4.50
CA GLY A 234 23.17 8.03 -4.27
C GLY A 234 24.57 8.09 -4.85
N GLY A 235 24.68 7.91 -6.17
CA GLY A 235 25.89 8.19 -6.91
C GLY A 235 26.10 9.70 -6.98
N ALA A 236 27.28 10.13 -6.54
CA ALA A 236 27.98 11.37 -6.87
C ALA A 236 27.19 12.69 -6.88
N HIS A 237 27.50 13.56 -5.93
CA HIS A 237 28.04 14.90 -6.21
C HIS A 237 28.96 15.32 -5.07
#